data_AF-A0A969VFQ0-F1
#
_entry.id   AF-A0A969VFQ0-F1
#
_cell.length_a   1.000
_cell.length_b   1.000
_cell.length_c   1.000
_cell.angle_alpha   90.00
_cell.angle_beta   90.00
_cell.angle_gamma   90.00
#
_symmetry.space_group_name_H-M   'P 1'
#
loop_
_entity.id
_entity.type
_entity.pdbx_description
1 polymer ?
#
loop_
_entity_poly.entity_id
_entity_poly.type
_entity_poly.pdbx_seq_one_letter_code
_entity_poly.pdbx_strand_id
1 'polypeptide(L)'
;MSGIRNKSRFFGKCAEQEYHGLARKIQQHLIAVTPMNKDELKQAIEKPAKQLGYTVEPRLVEKLIEDVENEPGSLPLLQYALQELWKQRNDKYLTVNAYNKLGDSKGIKGILEKHANQVYDSLDKDGKEIAQFILFA
;
A
#
# COMPACT_ATOMS: atom_id res chain seq x y z
N MET A 1 -24.82 -8.25 4.60
CA MET A 1 -23.84 -7.34 5.24
C MET A 1 -22.46 -7.97 5.19
N SER A 2 -21.64 -7.52 4.24
CA SER A 2 -20.28 -8.01 3.99
C SER A 2 -19.36 -7.48 5.09
N GLY A 3 -19.11 -8.30 6.12
CA GLY A 3 -18.18 -7.95 7.19
C GLY A 3 -16.75 -7.98 6.68
N ILE A 4 -16.07 -6.83 6.70
CA ILE A 4 -14.63 -6.72 6.47
C ILE A 4 -13.93 -7.76 7.36
N ARG A 5 -13.24 -8.71 6.73
CA ARG A 5 -12.57 -9.83 7.42
C ARG A 5 -11.34 -9.30 8.16
N ASN A 6 -11.50 -8.98 9.44
CA ASN A 6 -10.39 -8.57 10.31
C ASN A 6 -9.62 -9.81 10.84
N LYS A 7 -8.31 -9.66 11.06
CA LYS A 7 -7.38 -10.68 11.57
C LYS A 7 -7.90 -11.36 12.85
N SER A 8 -8.57 -10.59 13.72
CA SER A 8 -9.15 -11.06 14.98
C SER A 8 -10.24 -12.12 14.79
N ARG A 9 -11.10 -11.98 13.77
CA ARG A 9 -12.17 -12.95 13.47
C ARG A 9 -11.63 -14.23 12.86
N PHE A 10 -10.52 -14.14 12.12
CA PHE A 10 -9.85 -15.29 11.53
C PHE A 10 -9.21 -16.18 12.61
N PHE A 11 -8.48 -15.58 13.55
CA PHE A 11 -7.90 -16.34 14.67
C PHE A 11 -8.96 -17.00 15.57
N GLY A 12 -10.11 -16.33 15.76
CA GLY A 12 -11.24 -16.93 16.48
C GLY A 12 -11.71 -18.25 15.86
N LYS A 13 -11.86 -18.28 14.52
CA LYS A 13 -12.19 -19.52 13.80
C LYS A 13 -11.13 -20.60 13.93
N CYS A 14 -9.86 -20.26 13.90
CA CYS A 14 -8.77 -21.24 14.04
C CYS A 14 -8.67 -21.85 15.45
N ALA A 15 -9.38 -21.28 16.43
CA ALA A 15 -9.49 -21.81 17.79
C ALA A 15 -10.74 -22.68 18.02
N GLU A 16 -11.61 -22.82 17.03
CA GLU A 16 -12.80 -23.68 17.10
C GLU A 16 -12.41 -25.16 17.16
N GLN A 17 -13.25 -25.96 17.83
CA GLN A 17 -13.00 -27.39 18.07
C GLN A 17 -12.86 -28.20 16.77
N GLU A 18 -13.47 -27.76 15.68
CA GLU A 18 -13.35 -28.38 14.35
C GLU A 18 -11.91 -28.39 13.81
N TYR A 19 -11.01 -27.54 14.33
CA TYR A 19 -9.61 -27.46 13.93
C TYR A 19 -8.66 -27.92 15.05
N HIS A 20 -8.88 -29.14 15.55
CA HIS A 20 -8.07 -29.73 16.62
C HIS A 20 -6.56 -29.59 16.37
N GLY A 21 -5.86 -28.92 17.30
CA GLY A 21 -4.40 -28.73 17.26
C GLY A 21 -3.91 -27.54 16.42
N LEU A 22 -4.76 -26.92 15.59
CA LEU A 22 -4.40 -25.76 14.78
C LEU A 22 -4.08 -24.54 15.66
N ALA A 23 -4.91 -24.27 16.66
CA ALA A 23 -4.67 -23.18 17.63
C ALA A 23 -3.29 -23.29 18.29
N ARG A 24 -2.90 -24.52 18.68
CA ARG A 24 -1.59 -24.80 19.29
C ARG A 24 -0.45 -24.59 18.29
N LYS A 25 -0.62 -25.02 17.04
CA LYS A 25 0.38 -24.80 15.98
C LYS A 25 0.53 -23.32 15.62
N ILE A 26 -0.57 -22.57 15.54
CA ILE A 26 -0.55 -21.12 15.36
C ILE A 26 0.19 -20.47 16.51
N GLN A 27 -0.15 -20.79 17.76
CA GLN A 27 0.50 -20.22 18.93
C GLN A 27 2.02 -20.50 18.95
N GLN A 28 2.43 -21.72 18.56
CA GLN A 28 3.84 -22.10 18.49
C GLN A 28 4.64 -21.38 17.39
N HIS A 29 3.98 -20.86 16.35
CA HIS A 29 4.64 -20.28 15.17
C HIS A 29 4.13 -18.87 14.83
N LEU A 30 3.47 -18.20 15.78
CA LEU A 30 2.96 -16.85 15.58
C LEU A 30 4.12 -15.87 15.64
N ILE A 31 4.54 -15.38 14.47
CA ILE A 31 5.53 -14.33 14.36
C ILE A 31 4.81 -13.00 14.21
N ALA A 32 5.08 -12.06 15.13
CA ALA A 32 4.58 -10.70 15.02
C ALA A 32 5.36 -9.95 13.95
N VAL A 33 4.67 -9.54 12.89
CA VAL A 33 5.21 -8.59 11.91
C VAL A 33 4.90 -7.20 12.42
N THR A 34 5.92 -6.48 12.85
CA THR A 34 5.82 -5.08 13.26
C THR A 34 5.87 -4.15 12.04
N PRO A 35 5.41 -2.90 12.17
CA PRO A 35 5.69 -1.89 11.14
C PRO A 35 7.17 -1.83 10.83
N MET A 36 7.51 -1.62 9.55
CA MET A 36 8.88 -1.45 9.12
C MET A 36 9.47 -0.18 9.73
N ASN A 37 10.70 -0.25 10.19
CA ASN A 37 11.48 0.95 10.52
C ASN A 37 11.98 1.65 9.24
N LYS A 38 12.60 2.83 9.39
CA LYS A 38 13.12 3.64 8.30
C LYS A 38 14.12 2.89 7.39
N ASP A 39 15.02 2.10 7.97
CA ASP A 39 16.01 1.33 7.21
C ASP A 39 15.37 0.17 6.46
N GLU A 40 14.38 -0.49 7.07
CA GLU A 40 13.61 -1.54 6.42
C GLU A 40 12.78 -1.00 5.25
N LEU A 41 12.14 0.18 5.41
CA LEU A 41 11.45 0.89 4.33
C LEU A 41 12.39 1.23 3.19
N LYS A 42 13.56 1.81 3.51
CA LYS A 42 14.61 2.10 2.52
C LYS A 42 14.98 0.85 1.73
N GLN A 43 15.23 -0.27 2.41
CA GLN A 43 15.57 -1.52 1.75
C GLN A 43 14.42 -2.06 0.90
N ALA A 44 13.17 -1.95 1.37
CA ALA A 44 11.98 -2.37 0.64
C ALA A 44 11.78 -1.57 -0.66
N ILE A 45 12.19 -0.29 -0.67
CA ILE A 45 12.16 0.58 -1.85
C ILE A 45 13.32 0.26 -2.82
N GLU A 46 14.55 0.19 -2.31
CA GLU A 46 15.76 0.14 -3.16
C GLU A 46 16.06 -1.26 -3.70
N LYS A 47 15.94 -2.30 -2.88
CA LYS A 47 16.39 -3.66 -3.25
C LYS A 47 15.68 -4.23 -4.47
N PRO A 48 14.35 -4.12 -4.62
CA PRO A 48 13.65 -4.65 -5.79
C PRO A 48 14.12 -3.99 -7.10
N ALA A 49 14.28 -2.66 -7.10
CA ALA A 49 14.78 -1.94 -8.26
C ALA A 49 16.23 -2.36 -8.59
N LYS A 50 17.10 -2.45 -7.58
CA LYS A 50 18.50 -2.85 -7.74
C LYS A 50 18.65 -4.26 -8.33
N GLN A 51 17.83 -5.21 -7.90
CA GLN A 51 17.82 -6.58 -8.44
C GLN A 51 17.50 -6.63 -9.94
N LEU A 52 16.76 -5.64 -10.44
CA LEU A 52 16.39 -5.51 -11.85
C LEU A 52 17.34 -4.57 -12.63
N GLY A 53 18.43 -4.11 -12.02
CA GLY A 53 19.39 -3.19 -12.64
C GLY A 53 18.91 -1.74 -12.73
N TYR A 54 17.91 -1.37 -11.94
CA TYR A 54 17.43 0.00 -11.80
C TYR A 54 17.97 0.66 -10.52
N THR A 55 18.08 1.98 -10.54
CA THR A 55 18.45 2.77 -9.38
C THR A 55 17.30 3.69 -8.99
N VAL A 56 16.94 3.72 -7.71
CA VAL A 56 16.02 4.72 -7.15
C VAL A 56 16.86 5.91 -6.71
N GLU A 57 16.51 7.11 -7.13
CA GLU A 57 17.21 8.31 -6.66
C GLU A 57 17.16 8.40 -5.13
N PRO A 58 18.28 8.70 -4.44
CA PRO A 58 18.30 8.79 -2.98
C PRO A 58 17.24 9.75 -2.42
N ARG A 59 17.06 10.90 -3.08
CA ARG A 59 16.06 11.90 -2.71
C ARG A 59 14.62 11.41 -2.91
N LEU A 60 14.38 10.47 -3.83
CA LEU A 60 13.08 9.85 -4.01
C LEU A 60 12.80 8.88 -2.85
N VAL A 61 13.80 8.11 -2.43
CA VAL A 61 13.68 7.21 -1.27
C VAL A 61 13.31 8.00 -0.01
N GLU A 62 14.00 9.11 0.25
CA GLU A 62 13.71 9.99 1.38
C GLU A 62 12.26 10.48 1.35
N LYS A 63 11.80 10.99 0.20
CA LYS A 63 10.44 11.51 0.04
C LYS A 63 9.37 10.44 0.19
N LEU A 64 9.60 9.24 -0.35
CA LEU A 64 8.69 8.10 -0.19
C LEU A 64 8.58 7.65 1.26
N ILE A 65 9.66 7.71 2.03
CA ILE A 65 9.64 7.38 3.46
C ILE A 65 8.89 8.46 4.25
N GLU A 66 9.17 9.75 3.98
CA GLU A 66 8.47 10.87 4.62
C GLU A 66 6.95 10.79 4.43
N ASP A 67 6.50 10.39 3.24
CA ASP A 67 5.08 10.25 2.92
C ASP A 67 4.38 9.09 3.69
N VAL A 68 5.12 8.16 4.31
CA VAL A 68 4.56 6.94 4.93
C VAL A 68 4.91 6.72 6.40
N GLU A 69 5.99 7.32 6.90
CA GLU A 69 6.51 7.09 8.26
C GLU A 69 5.51 7.47 9.37
N ASN A 70 4.57 8.38 9.09
CA ASN A 70 3.59 8.89 10.07
C ASN A 70 2.13 8.46 9.82
N GLU A 71 1.89 7.59 8.83
CA GLU A 71 0.52 7.20 8.42
C GLU A 71 0.29 5.70 8.70
N PRO A 72 -0.61 5.34 9.65
CA PRO A 72 -0.93 3.94 9.92
C PRO A 72 -1.50 3.25 8.67
N GLY A 73 -0.95 2.09 8.31
CA GLY A 73 -1.42 1.36 7.13
C GLY A 73 -1.01 1.99 5.80
N SER A 74 0.10 2.73 5.77
CA SER A 74 0.67 3.37 4.58
C SER A 74 1.40 2.44 3.62
N LEU A 75 1.77 1.21 4.04
CA LEU A 75 2.51 0.26 3.19
C LEU A 75 1.78 -0.10 1.87
N PRO A 76 0.46 -0.39 1.86
CA PRO A 76 -0.28 -0.55 0.60
C PRO A 76 -0.22 0.68 -0.31
N LEU A 77 -0.22 1.89 0.26
CA LEU A 77 -0.10 3.12 -0.52
C LEU A 77 1.31 3.30 -1.10
N LEU A 78 2.35 2.97 -0.33
CA LEU A 78 3.73 2.91 -0.80
C LEU A 78 3.87 1.94 -1.98
N GLN A 79 3.33 0.74 -1.83
CA GLN A 79 3.34 -0.27 -2.88
C GLN A 79 2.66 0.25 -4.15
N TYR A 80 1.49 0.88 -4.01
CA TYR A 80 0.77 1.46 -5.13
C TYR A 80 1.58 2.55 -5.84
N ALA A 81 2.15 3.49 -5.07
CA ALA A 81 2.98 4.57 -5.61
C ALA A 81 4.21 4.03 -6.36
N LEU A 82 4.90 3.03 -5.79
CA LEU A 82 6.05 2.38 -6.44
C LEU A 82 5.64 1.65 -7.72
N GLN A 83 4.48 0.99 -7.73
CA GLN A 83 3.95 0.31 -8.91
C GLN A 83 3.63 1.29 -10.04
N GLU A 84 2.98 2.41 -9.72
CA GLU A 84 2.67 3.47 -10.69
C GLU A 84 3.95 4.13 -11.22
N LEU A 85 4.93 4.39 -10.36
CA LEU A 85 6.23 4.93 -10.76
C LEU A 85 6.98 3.94 -11.66
N TRP A 86 6.88 2.64 -11.37
CA TRP A 86 7.48 1.58 -12.19
C TRP A 86 6.86 1.51 -13.59
N LYS A 87 5.55 1.75 -13.74
CA LYS A 87 4.89 1.83 -15.05
C LYS A 87 5.43 3.00 -15.89
N GLN A 88 5.81 4.10 -15.25
CA GLN A 88 6.36 5.29 -15.90
C GLN A 88 7.90 5.33 -15.96
N ARG A 89 8.57 4.23 -15.58
CA ARG A 89 10.03 4.18 -15.54
C ARG A 89 10.63 4.48 -16.91
N ASN A 90 11.68 5.29 -16.92
CA ASN A 90 12.52 5.52 -18.10
C ASN A 90 13.99 5.44 -17.68
N ASP A 91 14.88 5.08 -18.61
CA ASP A 91 16.34 5.21 -18.45
C ASP A 91 16.95 4.59 -17.19
N LYS A 92 16.62 3.35 -16.80
CA LYS A 92 17.19 2.64 -15.62
C LYS A 92 17.11 3.40 -14.27
N TYR A 93 16.38 4.51 -14.18
CA TYR A 93 16.23 5.31 -12.97
C TYR A 93 14.75 5.51 -12.60
N LEU A 94 14.45 5.44 -11.31
CA LEU A 94 13.21 5.96 -10.73
C LEU A 94 13.54 7.32 -10.12
N THR A 95 12.88 8.37 -10.60
CA THR A 95 13.28 9.76 -10.33
C THR A 95 12.25 10.51 -9.50
N VAL A 96 12.73 11.47 -8.70
CA VAL A 96 11.87 12.44 -7.98
C VAL A 96 10.99 13.21 -8.95
N ASN A 97 11.49 13.51 -10.16
CA ASN A 97 10.72 14.22 -11.17
C ASN A 97 9.51 13.40 -11.65
N ALA A 98 9.70 12.12 -11.98
CA ALA A 98 8.60 11.23 -12.34
C ALA A 98 7.59 11.10 -11.20
N TYR A 99 8.09 10.97 -9.96
CA TYR A 99 7.24 10.91 -8.78
C TYR A 99 6.40 12.17 -8.55
N ASN A 100 7.01 13.35 -8.64
CA ASN A 100 6.29 14.62 -8.50
C ASN A 100 5.26 14.81 -9.61
N LYS A 101 5.56 14.40 -10.85
CA LYS A 101 4.58 14.42 -11.96
C LYS A 101 3.43 13.44 -11.74
N LEU A 102 3.71 12.27 -11.18
CA LEU A 102 2.71 11.25 -10.92
C LEU A 102 1.69 11.71 -9.86
N GLY A 103 2.17 12.34 -8.78
CA GLY A 103 1.33 12.82 -7.67
C GLY A 103 1.02 14.33 -7.68
N ASP A 104 1.22 15.03 -8.80
CA ASP A 104 1.01 16.48 -8.95
C ASP A 104 1.66 17.30 -7.80
N SER A 105 2.89 16.93 -7.43
CA SER A 105 3.69 17.46 -6.31
C SER A 105 3.12 17.26 -4.89
N LYS A 106 1.97 16.57 -4.74
CA LYS A 106 1.35 16.20 -3.45
C LYS A 106 1.83 14.85 -2.89
N GLY A 107 2.82 14.22 -3.52
CA GLY A 107 3.35 12.91 -3.09
C GLY A 107 2.32 11.79 -3.20
N ILE A 108 2.40 10.79 -2.31
CA ILE A 108 1.52 9.61 -2.32
C ILE A 108 0.05 10.01 -2.24
N LYS A 109 -0.27 11.07 -1.48
CA LYS A 109 -1.65 11.58 -1.36
C LYS A 109 -2.22 12.02 -2.70
N GLY A 110 -1.42 12.71 -3.53
CA GLY A 110 -1.84 13.11 -4.88
C GLY A 110 -2.02 11.91 -5.82
N ILE A 111 -1.16 10.90 -5.71
CA ILE A 111 -1.28 9.66 -6.49
C ILE A 111 -2.59 8.95 -6.15
N LEU A 112 -2.93 8.88 -4.87
CA LEU A 112 -4.18 8.28 -4.39
C LEU A 112 -5.41 9.10 -4.82
N GLU A 113 -5.37 10.42 -4.66
CA GLU A 113 -6.44 11.34 -5.08
C GLU A 113 -6.74 11.18 -6.57
N LYS A 114 -5.70 11.14 -7.40
CA LYS A 114 -5.83 10.93 -8.84
C LYS A 114 -6.46 9.58 -9.18
N HIS A 115 -6.04 8.52 -8.49
CA HIS A 115 -6.64 7.19 -8.69
C HIS A 115 -8.11 7.16 -8.26
N ALA A 116 -8.43 7.74 -7.10
CA ALA A 116 -9.80 7.82 -6.61
C ALA A 116 -10.72 8.57 -7.59
N ASN A 117 -10.25 9.71 -8.11
CA ASN A 117 -10.97 10.48 -9.13
C ASN A 117 -11.17 9.67 -10.41
N GLN A 118 -10.14 8.97 -10.90
CA GLN A 118 -10.27 8.11 -12.08
C GLN A 118 -11.30 6.99 -11.90
N VAL A 119 -11.28 6.32 -10.74
CA VAL A 119 -12.26 5.26 -10.43
C VAL A 119 -13.65 5.86 -10.35
N TYR A 120 -13.83 6.97 -9.63
CA TYR A 120 -15.12 7.65 -9.52
C TYR A 120 -15.65 8.11 -10.88
N ASP A 121 -14.80 8.70 -11.72
CA ASP A 121 -15.17 9.19 -13.05
C ASP A 121 -15.50 8.06 -14.03
N SER A 122 -14.99 6.85 -13.80
CA SER A 122 -15.31 5.66 -14.59
C SER A 122 -16.69 5.07 -14.29
N LEU A 123 -17.34 5.49 -13.20
CA LEU A 123 -18.68 5.04 -12.83
C LEU A 123 -19.74 5.71 -13.71
N ASP A 124 -20.82 4.97 -13.96
CA ASP A 124 -22.04 5.51 -14.54
C ASP A 124 -22.81 6.36 -13.50
N LYS A 125 -23.94 6.94 -13.92
CA LYS A 125 -24.72 7.84 -13.07
C LYS A 125 -25.17 7.15 -11.78
N ASP A 126 -25.72 5.95 -11.89
CA ASP A 126 -26.23 5.17 -10.75
C ASP A 126 -25.07 4.78 -9.81
N GLY A 127 -23.92 4.37 -10.37
CA GLY A 127 -22.71 4.08 -9.61
C GLY A 127 -22.17 5.28 -8.85
N LYS A 128 -22.20 6.48 -9.45
CA LYS A 128 -21.78 7.73 -8.77
C LYS A 128 -22.72 8.07 -7.61
N GLU A 129 -24.03 7.95 -7.79
CA GLU A 129 -25.02 8.19 -6.73
C GLU A 129 -24.81 7.22 -5.55
N ILE A 130 -24.59 5.94 -5.83
CA ILE A 130 -24.28 4.94 -4.80
C ILE A 130 -22.96 5.25 -4.08
N ALA A 131 -21.91 5.61 -4.84
CA ALA A 131 -20.61 5.93 -4.26
C ALA A 131 -20.70 7.15 -3.32
N GLN A 132 -21.42 8.21 -3.73
CA GLN A 132 -21.69 9.36 -2.87
C GLN A 132 -22.46 8.97 -1.62
N PHE A 133 -23.50 8.14 -1.76
CA PHE A 133 -24.27 7.65 -0.62
C PHE A 133 -23.39 6.88 0.38
N ILE A 134 -22.51 5.99 -0.08
CA ILE A 134 -21.65 5.20 0.82
C ILE A 134 -20.58 6.06 1.51
N LEU A 135 -19.98 7.01 0.78
CA LEU A 135 -18.85 7.80 1.27
C LEU A 135 -19.25 8.99 2.16
N PHE A 136 -20.46 9.50 1.98
CA PHE A 136 -20.97 10.68 2.69
C PHE A 136 -22.16 10.38 3.62
N ALA A 137 -22.50 9.10 3.83
CA ALA A 137 -23.40 8.67 4.90
C ALA A 137 -22.64 8.48 6.23
#